data_AF-A0A1I6M9G7-F1
#
_entry.id   AF-A0A1I6M9G7-F1
#
_cell.length_a   1.000
_cell.length_b   1.000
_cell.length_c   1.000
_cell.angle_alpha   90.00
_cell.angle_beta   90.00
_cell.angle_gamma   90.00
#
_symmetry.space_group_name_H-M   'P 1'
#
loop_
_entity.id
_entity.type
_entity.pdbx_description
1 polymer ?
#
loop_
_entity_poly.entity_id
_entity_poly.type
_entity_poly.pdbx_seq_one_letter_code
_entity_poly.pdbx_strand_id
1 'polypeptide(L)'
;MSEAHADSDWWMDTYRRAFPRLRSAVAVRQDGWAQRAGVDRVLTLACGRTFTVDEKVRAEEWPDILLEQWSDESRRVPGWVQKPLACDFIAYAYAPSGVCYLLPVVPLQRAWRLNGRDWIKRYGTRRAQNVGYVTANVPVPRSVLLVAIAEAMILSAPVPAY
;
A
#
# COMPACT_ATOMS: atom_id res chain seq x y z
N MET A 1 -1.29 13.09 5.52
CA MET A 1 -0.53 12.52 6.65
C MET A 1 0.63 11.71 6.10
N SER A 2 1.78 12.33 5.80
CA SER A 2 2.99 11.62 5.33
C SER A 2 4.30 12.29 5.71
N GLU A 3 4.37 13.62 5.75
CA GLU A 3 5.67 14.32 5.88
C GLU A 3 6.38 14.13 7.23
N ALA A 4 5.64 13.99 8.34
CA ALA A 4 6.24 13.89 9.68
C ALA A 4 7.07 12.61 9.94
N HIS A 5 6.92 11.58 9.10
CA HIS A 5 7.60 10.29 9.28
C HIS A 5 8.46 9.86 8.08
N ALA A 6 8.46 10.62 6.98
CA ALA A 6 9.23 10.30 5.78
C ALA A 6 10.75 10.22 6.05
N ASP A 7 11.22 11.01 7.01
CA ASP A 7 12.63 11.16 7.37
C ASP A 7 13.04 10.38 8.62
N SER A 8 12.15 9.54 9.17
CA SER A 8 12.50 8.77 10.35
C SER A 8 13.44 7.61 10.00
N ASP A 9 14.50 7.44 10.80
CA ASP A 9 15.55 6.44 10.60
C ASP A 9 15.04 4.98 10.55
N TRP A 10 13.85 4.72 11.11
CA TRP A 10 13.25 3.39 11.16
C TRP A 10 12.93 2.81 9.77
N TRP A 11 12.73 3.65 8.74
CA TRP A 11 12.49 3.16 7.38
C TRP A 11 13.72 2.44 6.85
N MET A 12 14.91 3.00 7.05
CA MET A 12 16.16 2.34 6.66
C MET A 12 16.36 1.01 7.37
N ASP A 13 16.06 0.94 8.66
CA ASP A 13 16.14 -0.30 9.42
C ASP A 13 15.13 -1.35 8.92
N THR A 14 13.88 -0.94 8.69
CA THR A 14 12.83 -1.78 8.12
C THR A 14 13.25 -2.35 6.77
N TYR A 15 13.77 -1.51 5.86
CA TYR A 15 14.19 -1.96 4.54
C TYR A 15 15.43 -2.86 4.59
N ARG A 16 16.38 -2.62 5.48
CA ARG A 16 17.54 -3.53 5.66
C ARG A 16 17.11 -4.91 6.13
N ARG A 17 16.09 -4.99 7.01
CA ARG A 17 15.52 -6.27 7.45
C ARG A 17 14.76 -7.00 6.34
N ALA A 18 13.99 -6.27 5.54
CA ALA A 18 13.15 -6.84 4.50
C ALA A 18 13.87 -7.18 3.19
N PHE A 19 14.91 -6.42 2.83
CA PHE A 19 15.61 -6.54 1.56
C PHE A 19 17.08 -6.91 1.82
N PRO A 20 17.43 -8.21 1.82
CA PRO A 20 18.80 -8.65 2.00
C PRO A 20 19.74 -7.99 1.00
N ARG A 21 20.90 -7.53 1.48
CA ARG A 21 21.91 -6.83 0.66
C ARG A 21 21.42 -5.52 0.02
N LEU A 22 20.50 -4.81 0.68
CA LEU A 22 20.16 -3.42 0.35
C LEU A 22 21.42 -2.54 0.35
N ARG A 23 21.66 -1.81 -0.75
CA ARG A 23 22.76 -0.84 -0.88
C ARG A 23 22.31 0.57 -0.54
N SER A 24 21.16 0.98 -1.06
CA SER A 24 20.64 2.32 -0.85
C SER A 24 19.10 2.30 -0.83
N ALA A 25 18.53 3.28 -0.15
CA ALA A 25 17.11 3.58 -0.21
C ALA A 25 16.98 5.10 -0.30
N VAL A 26 16.69 5.60 -1.51
CA VAL A 26 16.69 7.03 -1.83
C VAL A 26 15.26 7.54 -1.84
N ALA A 27 14.98 8.57 -1.03
CA ALA A 27 13.69 9.23 -0.99
C ALA A 27 13.46 10.05 -2.28
N VAL A 28 12.27 9.94 -2.85
CA VAL A 28 11.83 10.70 -4.02
C VAL A 28 11.11 11.95 -3.50
N ARG A 29 11.87 13.04 -3.32
CA ARG A 29 11.41 14.26 -2.62
C ARG A 29 10.96 15.40 -3.53
N GLN A 30 11.01 15.23 -4.85
CA GLN A 30 10.56 16.26 -5.79
C GLN A 30 9.12 15.97 -6.20
N ASP A 31 8.26 16.99 -6.11
CA ASP A 31 6.85 16.97 -6.50
C ASP A 31 6.71 16.78 -8.02
N GLY A 32 6.99 15.55 -8.44
CA GLY A 32 7.16 15.13 -9.81
C GLY A 32 6.14 14.07 -10.20
N TRP A 33 6.27 13.57 -11.42
CA TRP A 33 5.43 12.46 -11.89
C TRP A 33 5.51 11.23 -10.97
N ALA A 34 6.70 10.91 -10.46
CA ALA A 34 6.95 9.73 -9.64
C ALA A 34 6.18 9.73 -8.32
N GLN A 35 6.12 10.87 -7.62
CA GLN A 35 5.38 10.97 -6.36
C GLN A 35 3.86 10.86 -6.58
N ARG A 36 3.34 11.48 -7.65
CA ARG A 36 1.92 11.34 -8.05
C ARG A 36 1.57 9.89 -8.43
N ALA A 37 2.53 9.16 -8.98
CA ALA A 37 2.43 7.74 -9.28
C ALA A 37 2.62 6.82 -8.06
N GLY A 38 2.83 7.38 -6.86
CA GLY A 38 2.94 6.64 -5.60
C GLY A 38 4.32 6.06 -5.32
N VAL A 39 5.40 6.74 -5.73
CA VAL A 39 6.77 6.34 -5.37
C VAL A 39 7.35 7.34 -4.39
N ASP A 40 7.50 6.92 -3.14
CA ASP A 40 8.17 7.68 -2.08
C ASP A 40 9.65 7.32 -1.96
N ARG A 41 10.01 6.06 -2.28
CA ARG A 41 11.40 5.57 -2.15
C ARG A 41 11.81 4.61 -3.26
N VAL A 42 13.07 4.71 -3.67
CA VAL A 42 13.74 3.76 -4.57
C VAL A 42 14.79 2.98 -3.78
N LEU A 43 14.62 1.67 -3.67
CA LEU A 43 15.53 0.74 -3.03
C LEU A 43 16.44 0.13 -4.10
N THR A 44 17.76 0.13 -3.89
CA THR A 44 18.72 -0.53 -4.79
C THR A 44 19.44 -1.65 -4.04
N LEU A 45 19.39 -2.87 -4.57
CA LEU A 45 20.11 -4.02 -4.02
C LEU A 45 21.54 -4.10 -4.56
N ALA A 46 22.39 -4.88 -3.89
CA ALA A 46 23.78 -5.10 -4.30
C ALA A 46 23.94 -5.70 -5.71
N CYS A 47 22.92 -6.39 -6.23
CA CYS A 47 22.90 -6.92 -7.59
C CYS A 47 22.45 -5.90 -8.66
N GLY A 48 22.17 -4.65 -8.27
CA GLY A 48 21.66 -3.60 -9.17
C GLY A 48 20.14 -3.62 -9.36
N ARG A 49 19.43 -4.63 -8.83
CA ARG A 49 17.96 -4.63 -8.87
C ARG A 49 17.40 -3.48 -8.05
N THR A 50 16.43 -2.78 -8.62
CA THR A 50 15.68 -1.72 -7.96
C THR A 50 14.28 -2.19 -7.56
N PHE A 51 13.79 -1.67 -6.44
CA PHE A 51 12.38 -1.73 -6.04
C PHE A 51 11.90 -0.33 -5.68
N THR A 52 10.63 -0.08 -5.86
CA THR A 52 9.96 1.21 -5.61
C THR A 52 8.87 1.03 -4.57
N VAL A 53 8.74 1.98 -3.65
CA VAL A 53 7.87 1.85 -2.48
C VAL A 53 7.05 3.12 -2.25
N ASP A 54 5.76 2.95 -1.93
CA ASP A 54 4.89 3.98 -1.35
C ASP A 54 4.82 3.78 0.18
N GLU A 55 5.05 4.82 0.96
CA GLU A 55 5.11 4.74 2.42
C GLU A 55 3.80 5.24 3.05
N LYS A 56 3.20 4.39 3.90
CA LYS A 56 1.96 4.73 4.62
C LYS A 56 2.19 4.49 6.10
N VAL A 57 1.92 5.50 6.93
CA VAL A 57 2.06 5.41 8.39
C VAL A 57 0.73 5.68 9.07
N ARG A 58 0.34 4.78 9.97
CA ARG A 58 -0.73 4.97 10.96
C ARG A 58 -0.12 5.44 12.27
N ALA A 59 -0.61 6.57 12.80
CA ALA A 59 -0.15 7.09 14.09
C ALA A 59 -0.64 6.25 15.29
N GLU A 60 -1.71 5.48 15.09
CA GLU A 60 -2.35 4.64 16.12
C GLU A 60 -2.28 3.17 15.69
N GLU A 61 -2.37 2.25 16.67
CA GLU A 61 -2.43 0.82 16.41
C GLU A 61 -3.86 0.39 16.06
N TRP A 62 -4.01 -0.37 14.98
CA TRP A 62 -5.32 -0.86 14.53
C TRP A 62 -5.22 -2.33 14.10
N PRO A 63 -6.28 -3.13 14.30
CA PRO A 63 -6.31 -4.52 13.86
C PRO A 63 -6.47 -4.69 12.34
N ASP A 64 -6.61 -3.58 11.60
CA ASP A 64 -6.90 -3.51 10.17
C ASP A 64 -5.91 -2.63 9.40
N ILE A 65 -5.79 -2.87 8.10
CA ILE A 65 -5.16 -1.97 7.14
C ILE A 65 -6.25 -1.16 6.44
N LEU A 66 -6.08 0.16 6.38
CA LEU A 66 -7.05 1.07 5.77
C LEU A 66 -6.84 1.14 4.25
N LEU A 67 -7.62 0.38 3.49
CA LEU A 67 -7.54 0.40 2.03
C LEU A 67 -8.23 1.66 1.48
N GLU A 68 -7.47 2.58 0.90
CA GLU A 68 -8.03 3.81 0.32
C GLU A 68 -8.73 3.49 -1.00
N GLN A 69 -10.05 3.47 -0.98
CA GLN A 69 -10.88 3.31 -2.15
C GLN A 69 -10.89 4.60 -2.97
N TRP A 70 -11.10 5.75 -2.33
CA TRP A 70 -11.19 7.04 -3.00
C TRP A 70 -10.29 8.06 -2.32
N SER A 71 -9.42 8.70 -3.11
CA SER A 71 -8.66 9.87 -2.65
C SER A 71 -9.54 11.14 -2.67
N ASP A 72 -10.55 11.17 -3.55
CA ASP A 72 -11.67 12.12 -3.53
C ASP A 72 -12.95 11.37 -3.93
N GLU A 73 -13.76 11.03 -2.94
CA GLU A 73 -15.00 10.26 -3.11
C GLU A 73 -16.02 11.01 -3.97
N SER A 74 -16.13 12.32 -3.78
CA SER A 74 -17.10 13.16 -4.50
C SER A 74 -16.82 13.21 -6.00
N ARG A 75 -15.54 13.29 -6.36
CA ARG A 75 -15.07 13.31 -7.75
C ARG A 75 -14.73 11.92 -8.29
N ARG A 76 -14.92 10.86 -7.49
CA ARG A 76 -14.57 9.47 -7.81
C ARG A 76 -13.11 9.32 -8.26
N VAL A 77 -12.20 10.04 -7.62
CA VAL A 77 -10.76 9.89 -7.88
C VAL A 77 -10.27 8.63 -7.15
N PRO A 78 -9.75 7.62 -7.87
CA PRO A 78 -9.39 6.35 -7.27
C PRO A 78 -8.23 6.51 -6.29
N GLY A 79 -8.39 5.89 -5.12
CA GLY A 79 -7.35 5.79 -4.11
C GLY A 79 -6.32 4.71 -4.43
N TRP A 80 -5.26 4.65 -3.61
CA TRP A 80 -4.09 3.80 -3.88
C TRP A 80 -4.41 2.31 -4.04
N VAL A 81 -5.50 1.78 -3.46
CA VAL A 81 -5.83 0.35 -3.58
C VAL A 81 -6.33 -0.02 -4.99
N GLN A 82 -6.73 0.96 -5.82
CA GLN A 82 -7.33 0.72 -7.12
C GLN A 82 -6.83 1.63 -8.25
N LYS A 83 -6.10 2.71 -7.95
CA LYS A 83 -5.44 3.50 -8.99
C LYS A 83 -4.18 2.78 -9.51
N PRO A 84 -3.78 2.97 -10.77
CA PRO A 84 -2.48 2.52 -11.23
C PRO A 84 -1.36 3.14 -10.38
N LEU A 85 -0.46 2.31 -9.86
CA LEU A 85 0.68 2.71 -9.06
C LEU A 85 1.97 2.31 -9.77
N ALA A 86 2.99 3.15 -9.68
CA ALA A 86 4.33 2.85 -10.21
C ALA A 86 5.23 2.14 -9.20
N CYS A 87 4.82 2.04 -7.93
CA CYS A 87 5.56 1.33 -6.90
C CYS A 87 5.36 -0.19 -6.96
N ASP A 88 6.38 -0.93 -6.52
CA ASP A 88 6.34 -2.38 -6.36
C ASP A 88 5.64 -2.79 -5.07
N PHE A 89 5.82 -1.99 -4.00
CA PHE A 89 5.27 -2.27 -2.67
C PHE A 89 4.60 -1.04 -2.05
N ILE A 90 3.55 -1.29 -1.25
CA ILE A 90 3.13 -0.36 -0.19
C ILE A 90 3.82 -0.80 1.09
N ALA A 91 4.65 0.06 1.68
CA ALA A 91 5.16 -0.12 3.03
C ALA A 91 4.17 0.52 4.01
N TYR A 92 3.29 -0.31 4.58
CA TYR A 92 2.20 0.13 5.46
C TYR A 92 2.55 -0.18 6.92
N ALA A 93 2.72 0.86 7.73
CA ALA A 93 3.33 0.71 9.03
C ALA A 93 2.58 1.43 10.15
N TYR A 94 2.71 0.90 11.36
CA TYR A 94 2.05 1.41 12.57
C TYR A 94 3.13 2.00 13.48
N ALA A 95 3.07 3.31 13.70
CA ALA A 95 4.08 4.02 14.48
C ALA A 95 4.24 3.51 15.92
N PRO A 96 3.16 3.16 16.67
CA PRO A 96 3.30 2.71 18.06
C PRO A 96 4.06 1.39 18.22
N SER A 97 3.82 0.42 17.34
CA SER A 97 4.41 -0.93 17.43
C SER A 97 5.68 -1.09 16.58
N GLY A 98 5.91 -0.18 15.63
CA GLY A 98 6.99 -0.30 14.64
C GLY A 98 6.78 -1.44 13.64
N VAL A 99 5.60 -2.07 13.62
CA VAL A 99 5.28 -3.12 12.64
C VAL A 99 5.06 -2.48 11.28
N CYS A 100 5.75 -3.01 10.27
CA CYS A 100 5.57 -2.64 8.87
C CYS A 100 5.16 -3.87 8.06
N TYR A 101 4.07 -3.72 7.30
CA TYR A 101 3.64 -4.67 6.29
C TYR A 101 4.15 -4.22 4.93
N LEU A 102 4.93 -5.06 4.25
CA LEU A 102 5.32 -4.85 2.85
C LEU A 102 4.31 -5.55 1.95
N LEU A 103 3.40 -4.78 1.37
CA LEU A 103 2.31 -5.29 0.56
C LEU A 103 2.69 -5.21 -0.93
N PRO A 104 2.82 -6.32 -1.66
CA PRO A 104 3.12 -6.28 -3.09
C PRO A 104 1.93 -5.72 -3.86
N VAL A 105 2.14 -4.66 -4.63
CA VAL A 105 1.06 -3.85 -5.23
C VAL A 105 0.18 -4.67 -6.17
N VAL A 106 0.77 -5.44 -7.09
CA VAL A 106 0.00 -6.20 -8.08
C VAL A 106 -0.92 -7.25 -7.42
N PRO A 107 -0.44 -8.14 -6.52
CA PRO A 107 -1.31 -9.02 -5.75
C PRO A 107 -2.35 -8.28 -4.89
N LEU A 108 -1.98 -7.17 -4.24
CA LEU A 108 -2.89 -6.36 -3.42
C LEU A 108 -4.06 -5.81 -4.23
N GLN A 109 -3.79 -5.24 -5.41
CA GLN A 109 -4.84 -4.71 -6.28
C GLN A 109 -5.69 -5.83 -6.89
N ARG A 110 -5.11 -7.00 -7.18
CA ARG A 110 -5.90 -8.18 -7.58
C ARG A 110 -6.80 -8.66 -6.44
N ALA A 111 -6.30 -8.71 -5.21
CA ALA A 111 -7.10 -9.08 -4.03
C ALA A 111 -8.27 -8.10 -3.84
N TRP A 112 -8.03 -6.79 -3.99
CA TRP A 112 -9.07 -5.77 -3.98
C TRP A 112 -10.11 -5.98 -5.08
N ARG A 113 -9.68 -6.27 -6.31
CA ARG A 113 -10.61 -6.51 -7.42
C ARG A 113 -11.53 -7.72 -7.18
N LEU A 114 -11.00 -8.77 -6.54
CA LEU A 114 -11.73 -10.00 -6.25
C LEU A 114 -12.70 -9.84 -5.07
N ASN A 115 -12.32 -9.09 -4.04
CA ASN A 115 -13.02 -9.09 -2.75
C ASN A 115 -13.59 -7.72 -2.32
N GLY A 116 -13.18 -6.62 -2.97
CA GLY A 116 -13.40 -5.26 -2.49
C GLY A 116 -14.87 -4.90 -2.31
N ARG A 117 -15.76 -5.39 -3.19
CA ARG A 117 -17.21 -5.20 -3.06
C ARG A 117 -17.76 -5.80 -1.78
N ASP A 118 -17.29 -6.99 -1.41
CA ASP A 118 -17.75 -7.69 -0.21
C ASP A 118 -17.12 -7.10 1.05
N TRP A 119 -15.86 -6.67 0.97
CA TRP A 119 -15.21 -5.92 2.06
C TRP A 119 -15.89 -4.59 2.35
N ILE A 120 -16.32 -3.84 1.33
CA ILE A 120 -17.11 -2.62 1.52
C ILE A 120 -18.41 -2.92 2.29
N LYS A 121 -19.13 -3.98 1.92
CA LYS A 121 -20.36 -4.38 2.60
C LYS A 121 -20.12 -4.85 4.04
N ARG A 122 -19.06 -5.64 4.24
CA ARG A 122 -18.79 -6.32 5.52
C ARG A 122 -18.12 -5.44 6.56
N TYR A 123 -17.17 -4.61 6.14
CA TYR A 123 -16.35 -3.79 7.03
C TYR A 123 -16.72 -2.30 6.97
N GLY A 124 -17.56 -1.92 6.01
CA GLY A 124 -18.01 -0.55 5.82
C GLY A 124 -16.94 0.37 5.24
N THR A 125 -17.26 1.67 5.22
CA THR A 125 -16.37 2.71 4.73
C THR A 125 -16.10 3.73 5.84
N ARG A 126 -14.84 4.09 6.03
CA ARG A 126 -14.38 5.18 6.89
C ARG A 126 -14.03 6.38 6.01
N ARG A 127 -14.69 7.50 6.28
CA ARG A 127 -14.48 8.77 5.56
C ARG A 127 -13.67 9.71 6.43
N ALA A 128 -12.72 10.40 5.81
CA ALA A 128 -12.02 11.52 6.43
C ALA A 128 -12.30 12.78 5.60
N GLN A 129 -12.73 13.84 6.30
CA GLN A 129 -13.07 15.11 5.69
C GLN A 129 -11.83 16.00 5.67
N ASN A 130 -11.36 16.31 4.46
CA ASN A 130 -10.24 17.23 4.23
C ASN A 130 -10.78 18.57 3.70
N VAL A 131 -9.92 19.59 3.67
CA VAL A 131 -10.30 20.87 3.07
C VAL A 131 -10.52 20.68 1.56
N GLY A 132 -11.79 20.67 1.14
CA GLY A 132 -12.20 20.62 -0.27
C GLY A 132 -12.39 19.22 -0.86
N TYR A 133 -12.14 18.14 -0.13
CA TYR A 133 -12.34 16.77 -0.61
C TYR A 133 -12.57 15.76 0.54
N VAL A 134 -13.15 14.60 0.23
CA VAL A 134 -13.38 13.51 1.19
C VAL A 134 -12.64 12.27 0.70
N THR A 135 -11.76 11.72 1.54
CA THR A 135 -11.15 10.41 1.29
C THR A 135 -12.04 9.32 1.88
N ALA A 136 -12.23 8.21 1.16
CA ALA A 136 -13.01 7.07 1.62
C ALA A 136 -12.16 5.79 1.61
N ASN A 137 -12.22 5.06 2.70
CA ASN A 137 -11.38 3.90 2.92
C ASN A 137 -12.15 2.72 3.51
N VAL A 138 -11.64 1.50 3.33
CA VAL A 138 -12.22 0.26 3.86
C VAL A 138 -11.25 -0.38 4.86
N PRO A 139 -11.62 -0.54 6.15
CA PRO A 139 -10.77 -1.14 7.16
C PRO A 139 -10.80 -2.66 7.04
N VAL A 140 -9.82 -3.26 6.35
CA VAL A 140 -9.77 -4.72 6.18
C VAL A 140 -8.88 -5.34 7.26
N PRO A 141 -9.37 -6.31 8.06
CA PRO A 141 -8.57 -6.98 9.06
C PRO A 141 -7.26 -7.54 8.49
N ARG A 142 -6.16 -7.38 9.21
CA ARG A 142 -4.81 -7.74 8.73
C ARG A 142 -4.71 -9.18 8.24
N SER A 143 -5.25 -10.13 9.00
CA SER A 143 -5.25 -11.56 8.62
C SER A 143 -6.03 -11.83 7.35
N VAL A 144 -7.20 -11.20 7.19
CA VAL A 144 -8.05 -11.34 6.00
C VAL A 144 -7.33 -10.79 4.77
N LEU A 145 -6.73 -9.61 4.89
CA LEU A 145 -6.02 -8.98 3.79
C LEU A 145 -4.81 -9.81 3.34
N LEU A 146 -3.98 -10.28 4.28
CA LEU A 146 -2.77 -11.05 3.95
C LEU A 146 -3.10 -12.38 3.28
N VAL A 147 -4.14 -13.08 3.74
CA VAL A 147 -4.61 -14.32 3.08
C VAL A 147 -5.11 -14.01 1.66
N ALA A 148 -5.94 -12.97 1.50
CA ALA A 148 -6.46 -12.61 0.19
C ALA A 148 -5.37 -12.16 -0.79
N ILE A 149 -4.30 -11.50 -0.31
CA ILE A 149 -3.12 -11.18 -1.12
C ILE A 149 -2.41 -12.46 -1.59
N ALA A 150 -2.21 -13.43 -0.69
CA ALA A 150 -1.57 -14.70 -1.03
C ALA A 150 -2.42 -15.50 -2.05
N GLU A 151 -3.73 -15.59 -1.83
CA GLU A 151 -4.66 -16.21 -2.80
C GLU A 151 -4.67 -15.45 -4.13
N ALA A 152 -4.53 -14.13 -4.08
CA ALA A 152 -4.41 -13.31 -5.27
C ALA A 152 -3.10 -13.54 -6.06
N MET A 153 -2.14 -14.30 -5.55
CA MET A 153 -0.96 -14.74 -6.30
C MET A 153 -1.16 -16.07 -7.02
N ILE A 154 -2.23 -16.81 -6.71
CA ILE A 154 -2.54 -18.09 -7.33
C ILE A 154 -3.35 -17.85 -8.61
N LEU A 155 -2.85 -18.40 -9.71
CA LEU A 155 -3.49 -18.39 -11.03
C LEU A 155 -3.75 -19.83 -11.45
N SER A 156 -5.01 -20.14 -11.75
CA SER A 156 -5.41 -21.42 -12.33
C SER A 156 -5.82 -21.18 -13.78
N ALA A 157 -5.37 -22.06 -14.68
CA ALA A 157 -5.86 -22.05 -16.05
C ALA A 157 -7.36 -22.38 -16.07
N PRO A 158 -8.15 -21.76 -16.97
CA PRO A 158 -9.51 -22.22 -17.19
C PRO A 158 -9.47 -23.69 -17.65
N VAL A 159 -10.27 -24.54 -17.00
CA VAL A 159 -10.47 -25.92 -17.47
C VAL A 159 -11.25 -25.83 -18.79
N PRO A 160 -10.78 -26.43 -19.89
CA PRO A 160 -11.54 -26.46 -21.13
C PRO A 160 -12.89 -27.16 -20.86
N ALA A 161 -13.98 -26.52 -21.24
CA ALA A 161 -15.24 -27.23 -21.37
C ALA A 161 -15.10 -28.18 -22.57
N TYR A 162 -15.17 -29.48 -22.33
CA TYR A 162 -15.31 -30.50 -23.37
C TYR A 162 -16.76 -30.56 -23.83
#